data_AF-A0A9X1YMN2-F1
#
_entry.id   AF-A0A9X1YMN2-F1
#
_cell.length_a   1.000
_cell.length_b   1.000
_cell.length_c   1.000
_cell.angle_alpha   90.00
_cell.angle_beta   90.00
_cell.angle_gamma   90.00
#
_symmetry.space_group_name_H-M   'P 1'
#
loop_
_entity.id
_entity.type
_entity.pdbx_description
1 polymer ?
#
loop_
_entity_poly.entity_id
_entity_poly.type
_entity_poly.pdbx_seq_one_letter_code
_entity_poly.pdbx_strand_id
1 'polypeptide(L)'
;MPNALTPAQFEIMRRVRDDGTLLVGDPVANMTRELGFLFAVALLTYDASGNLILSELGAAYLTAAEEEAASAGASPSVGDPPCDPCASN
;
A
#
# COMPACT_ATOMS: atom_id res chain seq x y z
N MET A 1 0.02 -8.62 -11.37
CA MET A 1 -0.13 -9.83 -10.52
C MET A 1 -1.38 -9.64 -9.69
N PRO A 2 -2.26 -10.64 -9.48
CA PRO A 2 -3.51 -10.40 -8.76
C PRO A 2 -3.21 -9.98 -7.32
N ASN A 3 -3.79 -8.85 -6.90
CA ASN A 3 -3.73 -8.28 -5.56
C ASN A 3 -4.12 -9.33 -4.51
N ALA A 4 -3.13 -10.04 -3.96
CA ALA A 4 -3.35 -11.16 -3.04
C ALA A 4 -3.74 -10.67 -1.62
N LEU A 5 -3.47 -9.40 -1.30
CA LEU A 5 -3.86 -8.79 -0.04
C LEU A 5 -5.23 -8.13 -0.11
N THR A 6 -5.98 -8.25 0.98
CA THR A 6 -7.26 -7.55 1.15
C THR A 6 -7.05 -6.05 1.43
N PRO A 7 -8.06 -5.20 1.20
CA PRO A 7 -7.97 -3.78 1.53
C PRO A 7 -7.59 -3.52 3.01
N ALA A 8 -8.09 -4.35 3.92
CA ALA A 8 -7.76 -4.29 5.35
C ALA A 8 -6.28 -4.59 5.63
N GLN A 9 -5.70 -5.57 4.94
CA GLN A 9 -4.28 -5.90 5.06
C GLN A 9 -3.39 -4.76 4.54
N PHE A 10 -3.79 -4.11 3.45
CA PHE A 10 -3.10 -2.91 2.97
C PHE A 10 -3.18 -1.75 3.96
N GLU A 11 -4.34 -1.54 4.57
CA GLU A 11 -4.50 -0.49 5.57
C GLU A 11 -3.63 -0.73 6.81
N ILE A 12 -3.55 -1.99 7.28
CA ILE A 12 -2.61 -2.40 8.34
C ILE A 12 -1.17 -2.03 7.95
N MET A 13 -0.73 -2.41 6.76
CA MET A 13 0.64 -2.17 6.31
C MET A 13 0.97 -0.68 6.23
N ARG A 14 0.03 0.16 5.76
CA ARG A 14 0.21 1.63 5.75
C ARG A 14 0.31 2.21 7.15
N ARG A 15 -0.58 1.83 8.06
CA ARG A 15 -0.51 2.32 9.46
C ARG A 15 0.80 1.92 10.15
N VAL A 16 1.28 0.70 9.92
CA VAL A 16 2.58 0.26 10.44
C VAL A 16 3.74 1.08 9.86
N ARG A 17 3.68 1.44 8.57
CA ARG A 17 4.68 2.35 7.96
C ARG A 17 4.65 3.74 8.58
N ASP A 18 3.46 4.30 8.74
CA ASP A 18 3.28 5.73 9.04
C ASP A 18 3.45 6.01 10.55
N ASP A 19 2.93 5.14 11.43
CA ASP A 19 2.94 5.34 12.89
C ASP A 19 3.91 4.40 13.63
N GLY A 20 4.44 3.36 12.99
CA GLY A 20 5.41 2.43 13.59
C GLY A 20 4.91 1.64 14.80
N THR A 21 3.64 1.80 15.20
CA THR A 21 3.06 1.18 16.38
C THR A 21 1.58 0.88 16.15
N LEU A 22 1.23 -0.40 16.08
CA LEU A 22 -0.14 -0.86 16.32
C LEU A 22 -0.26 -1.13 17.83
N LEU A 23 -0.97 -0.25 18.55
CA LEU A 23 -1.19 -0.43 19.97
C LEU A 23 -2.24 -1.52 20.20
N VAL A 24 -2.02 -2.34 21.23
CA VAL A 24 -3.02 -3.33 21.68
C VAL A 24 -4.25 -2.57 22.18
N GLY A 25 -5.32 -2.58 21.38
CA GLY A 25 -6.54 -1.79 21.63
C GLY A 25 -7.00 -0.98 20.41
N ASP A 26 -6.16 -0.79 19.40
CA ASP A 26 -6.59 -0.23 18.13
C ASP A 26 -7.64 -1.15 17.46
N PRO A 27 -8.67 -0.61 16.79
CA PRO A 27 -9.64 -1.42 16.05
C PRO A 27 -8.98 -2.30 14.97
N VAL A 28 -7.76 -1.94 14.54
CA VAL A 28 -6.92 -2.73 13.63
C VAL A 28 -6.23 -3.91 14.34
N ALA A 29 -5.96 -3.82 15.64
CA ALA A 29 -5.48 -4.95 16.45
C ALA A 29 -6.56 -6.03 16.66
N ASN A 30 -7.85 -5.68 16.53
CA ASN A 30 -8.96 -6.65 16.49
C ASN A 30 -9.01 -7.46 15.17
N MET A 31 -8.19 -7.12 14.17
CA MET A 31 -8.00 -7.91 12.94
C MET A 31 -6.91 -8.97 13.12
N THR A 32 -7.07 -9.83 14.14
CA THR A 32 -6.06 -10.84 14.50
C THR A 32 -5.77 -11.81 13.35
N ARG A 33 -6.75 -12.06 12.47
CA ARG A 33 -6.61 -12.98 11.33
C ARG A 33 -5.76 -12.38 10.20
N GLU A 34 -5.89 -11.08 9.98
CA GLU A 34 -5.22 -10.30 8.96
C GLU A 34 -3.78 -10.02 9.39
N LEU A 35 -3.57 -9.65 10.66
CA LEU A 35 -2.24 -9.56 11.27
C LEU A 35 -1.52 -10.92 11.22
N GLY A 36 -2.21 -12.00 11.62
CA GLY A 36 -1.65 -13.35 11.56
C GLY A 36 -1.23 -13.76 10.15
N PHE A 37 -2.02 -13.41 9.14
CA PHE A 37 -1.65 -13.64 7.74
C PHE A 37 -0.39 -12.85 7.35
N LEU A 38 -0.35 -11.54 7.63
CA LEU A 38 0.76 -10.68 7.27
C LEU A 38 2.09 -11.11 7.94
N PHE A 39 2.02 -11.64 9.16
CA PHE A 39 3.16 -12.30 9.81
C PHE A 39 3.52 -13.63 9.15
N ALA A 40 2.53 -14.47 8.81
CA ALA A 40 2.77 -15.76 8.18
C ALA A 40 3.45 -15.66 6.81
N VAL A 41 3.20 -14.58 6.07
CA VAL A 41 3.87 -14.27 4.80
C VAL A 41 5.09 -13.34 4.94
N ALA A 42 5.56 -13.11 6.17
CA ALA A 42 6.73 -12.30 6.48
C ALA A 42 6.68 -10.86 5.91
N LEU A 43 5.50 -10.24 5.83
CA LEU A 43 5.33 -8.83 5.44
C LEU A 43 5.43 -7.89 6.65
N LEU A 44 5.25 -8.41 7.87
CA LEU A 44 5.44 -7.69 9.13
C LEU A 44 6.47 -8.42 10.00
N THR A 45 7.19 -7.66 10.83
CA THR A 45 8.14 -8.18 11.82
C THR A 45 8.17 -7.26 13.05
N TYR A 46 8.86 -7.69 14.11
CA TYR A 46 9.19 -6.85 15.23
C TYR A 46 10.61 -6.26 15.08
N ASP A 47 10.79 -5.01 15.51
CA ASP A 47 12.12 -4.41 15.69
C ASP A 47 12.77 -4.89 17.01
N ALA A 48 14.00 -4.44 17.27
CA ALA A 48 14.73 -4.77 18.49
C ALA A 48 14.08 -4.21 19.78
N SER A 49 13.18 -3.25 19.66
CA SER A 49 12.45 -2.62 20.76
C SER A 49 11.08 -3.29 21.00
N GLY A 50 10.69 -4.26 20.17
CA GLY A 50 9.40 -4.94 20.22
C GLY A 50 8.27 -4.19 19.50
N ASN A 51 8.58 -3.17 18.71
CA ASN A 51 7.60 -2.46 17.89
C ASN A 51 7.31 -3.24 16.62
N LEU A 52 6.06 -3.19 16.17
CA LEU A 52 5.65 -3.75 14.91
C LEU A 52 6.13 -2.86 13.76
N ILE A 53 6.88 -3.43 12.82
CA ILE A 53 7.39 -2.75 11.64
C ILE A 53 7.10 -3.56 10.37
N LEU A 54 7.19 -2.91 9.21
CA LEU A 54 7.24 -3.62 7.93
C LEU A 54 8.57 -4.35 7.82
N SER A 55 8.53 -5.58 7.31
CA SER A 55 9.75 -6.24 6.84
C SER A 55 10.23 -5.59 5.53
N GLU A 56 11.45 -5.89 5.10
CA GLU A 56 11.96 -5.45 3.79
C GLU A 56 11.03 -5.90 2.64
N LEU A 57 10.52 -7.13 2.72
CA LEU A 57 9.54 -7.66 1.78
C LEU A 57 8.20 -6.92 1.84
N GLY A 58 7.73 -6.63 3.07
CA GLY A 58 6.50 -5.87 3.30
C GLY A 58 6.56 -4.47 2.71
N ALA A 59 7.69 -3.78 2.91
CA ALA A 59 7.93 -2.46 2.35
C ALA A 59 7.92 -2.49 0.81
N ALA A 60 8.66 -3.42 0.20
CA ALA A 60 8.68 -3.58 -1.25
C ALA A 60 7.29 -3.89 -1.83
N TYR A 61 6.53 -4.76 -1.17
CA TYR A 61 5.18 -5.12 -1.59
C TYR A 61 4.22 -3.93 -1.51
N LEU A 62 4.27 -3.16 -0.41
CA LEU A 62 3.43 -1.98 -0.24
C LEU A 62 3.72 -0.93 -1.30
N THR A 63 5.00 -0.65 -1.57
CA THR A 63 5.43 0.29 -2.61
C THR A 63 4.93 -0.13 -3.99
N ALA A 64 5.16 -1.39 -4.39
CA ALA A 64 4.72 -1.89 -5.69
C ALA A 64 3.19 -1.80 -5.86
N ALA A 65 2.44 -2.08 -4.79
CA ALA A 65 0.99 -1.96 -4.82
C ALA A 65 0.50 -0.50 -4.91
N GLU A 66 1.21 0.44 -4.28
CA GLU A 66 0.92 1.87 -4.39
C GLU A 66 1.23 2.41 -5.81
N GLU A 67 2.31 1.94 -6.44
CA GLU A 67 2.67 2.28 -7.83
C GLU A 67 1.64 1.75 -8.85
N GLU A 68 1.16 0.52 -8.66
CA GLU A 68 0.10 -0.06 -9.51
C GLU A 68 -1.22 0.70 -9.34
N ALA A 69 -1.55 1.09 -8.10
CA ALA A 69 -2.75 1.90 -7.82
C ALA A 69 -2.64 3.32 -8.41
N ALA A 70 -1.46 3.95 -8.36
CA ALA A 70 -1.19 5.23 -8.99
C ALA A 70 -1.29 5.15 -10.52
N SER A 71 -0.81 4.05 -11.12
CA SER A 71 -0.89 3.80 -12.56
C SER A 71 -2.34 3.51 -13.03
N ALA A 72 -3.18 2.92 -12.18
CA ALA A 72 -4.61 2.74 -12.44
C ALA A 72 -5.45 4.02 -12.21
N GLY A 73 -4.95 4.95 -11.39
CA GLY A 73 -5.57 6.26 -11.11
C GLY A 73 -5.11 7.38 -12.06
N ALA A 74 -4.02 7.16 -12.80
CA ALA A 74 -3.73 7.91 -14.00
C ALA A 74 -4.78 7.54 -15.06
N SER A 75 -5.97 8.15 -14.97
CA SER A 75 -6.75 8.38 -16.17
C SER A 75 -5.77 8.95 -17.19
N PRO A 76 -5.47 8.25 -18.31
CA PRO A 76 -4.92 8.99 -19.41
C PRO A 76 -6.02 10.00 -19.73
N SER A 77 -5.78 11.28 -19.46
CA SER A 77 -6.50 12.35 -20.15
C SER A 77 -6.15 12.20 -21.63
N VAL A 78 -6.70 11.16 -22.26
CA VAL A 78 -6.83 11.02 -23.71
C VAL A 78 -7.86 12.08 -24.06
N GLY A 79 -7.39 13.32 -24.23
CA GLY A 79 -8.31 14.43 -24.41
C GLY A 79 -7.74 15.82 -24.28
N ASP A 80 -6.43 16.03 -24.26
CA ASP A 80 -5.88 17.27 -24.82
C ASP A 80 -5.40 16.94 -26.23
N PRO A 81 -6.21 17.17 -27.29
CA PRO A 81 -5.62 17.27 -28.61
C PRO A 81 -4.58 18.40 -28.55
N PRO A 82 -3.36 18.22 -29.08
CA PRO A 82 -2.45 19.33 -29.28
C PRO A 82 -3.08 20.26 -30.33
N CYS A 83 -3.91 21.19 -29.89
CA CYS A 83 -4.41 22.28 -30.71
C CYS A 83 -3.36 23.41 -30.71
N ASP A 84 -2.25 23.16 -31.39
CA ASP A 84 -1.61 24.11 -32.30
C ASP A 84 -0.56 23.33 -33.10
N PRO A 85 -0.61 23.31 -34.46
CA PRO A 85 -0.28 24.54 -35.20
C PRO A 85 -1.06 24.79 -36.51
N CYS A 86 -1.17 26.07 -36.87
CA CYS A 86 -1.22 26.61 -38.25
C CYS A 86 -2.13 25.92 -39.30
N ALA A 87 -3.23 26.56 -39.70
CA ALA A 87 -3.70 26.54 -41.10
C ALA A 87 -4.59 27.76 -41.42
N SER A 88 -4.19 28.51 -42.45
CA SER A 88 -4.82 29.66 -43.07
C SER A 88 -6.28 29.44 -43.46
N ASN A 89 -7.16 30.43 -43.19
CA ASN A 89 -8.01 31.08 -44.20
C ASN A 89 -8.59 32.39 -43.67
#